data_AF-A0A0F0KRV3-F1
#
_entry.id   AF-A0A0F0KRV3-F1
#
_cell.length_a   1.000
_cell.length_b   1.000
_cell.length_c   1.000
_cell.angle_alpha   90.00
_cell.angle_beta   90.00
_cell.angle_gamma   90.00
#
_symmetry.space_group_name_H-M   'P 1'
#
loop_
_entity.id
_entity.type
_entity.pdbx_description
1 polymer ?
#
loop_
_entity_poly.entity_id
_entity_poly.type
_entity_poly.pdbx_seq_one_letter_code
_entity_poly.pdbx_strand_id
1 'polypeptide(L)'
;MVSGGKRRRAGLVVIISAVVVLAGGAALAYAWVTRTPAEVIPRASSATLERSLTPAQQLLADADDPLACAVSFVGDGAPQDPMLQHQDALYVGLPIPAQDGRVFAGWYATEADAAAMTVAARVNGADPVVCVDQQAALFAAWTTPEANAAADVQVSILMYHQFTTDPDGESGWLRGNYAYIGDFDAQMNHIASTGFYLPTWDELSAFIDGRLSLPARSVIITDDDADQTWFDLAVPVIDRYGLLSTSFMITADRQDPAPSKYVLRRSHTHDMHKAGDNGKGRMVNWTAEQIAADLNASADVLGVREVIAYPYGHYNDTAKQGVTMAGYEMARTIEPGYVEIGTDKLALPVVRIDYGMGLDALIKRIG
;
A
#
# COMPACT_ATOMS: atom_id res chain seq x y z
N MET A 1 46.32 -41.50 -66.31
CA MET A 1 45.16 -41.27 -67.18
C MET A 1 45.37 -39.95 -67.90
N VAL A 2 45.13 -39.99 -69.22
CA VAL A 2 45.22 -38.91 -70.21
C VAL A 2 44.32 -37.74 -69.80
N SER A 3 44.75 -36.48 -69.82
CA SER A 3 44.68 -35.55 -70.97
C SER A 3 45.42 -34.26 -70.57
N GLY A 4 46.51 -33.83 -71.23
CA GLY A 4 46.50 -33.03 -72.47
C GLY A 4 46.49 -31.54 -72.09
N GLY A 5 47.62 -30.81 -71.98
CA GLY A 5 48.53 -30.41 -73.06
C GLY A 5 47.90 -29.27 -73.87
N LYS A 6 48.45 -28.06 -74.08
CA LYS A 6 49.82 -27.67 -74.47
C LYS A 6 49.86 -26.11 -74.53
N ARG A 7 50.92 -25.47 -74.02
CA ARG A 7 52.00 -24.75 -74.76
C ARG A 7 51.51 -23.57 -75.62
N ARG A 8 52.13 -22.37 -75.64
CA ARG A 8 53.57 -22.10 -75.90
C ARG A 8 53.86 -20.58 -75.89
N ARG A 9 55.10 -20.23 -75.48
CA ARG A 9 56.02 -19.14 -75.95
C ARG A 9 55.56 -17.67 -75.80
N ALA A 10 56.22 -16.84 -74.99
CA ALA A 10 57.56 -16.22 -75.15
C ALA A 10 57.57 -15.01 -76.11
N GLY A 11 58.03 -13.85 -75.63
CA GLY A 11 58.50 -12.73 -76.47
C GLY A 11 58.18 -11.33 -75.95
N LEU A 12 59.23 -10.59 -75.59
CA LEU A 12 59.28 -9.21 -75.11
C LEU A 12 59.29 -8.21 -76.30
N VAL A 13 58.56 -7.09 -76.27
CA VAL A 13 58.74 -5.91 -77.15
C VAL A 13 58.34 -4.65 -76.35
N VAL A 14 59.30 -3.88 -75.81
CA VAL A 14 59.93 -2.63 -76.33
C VAL A 14 59.08 -1.35 -76.16
N ILE A 15 59.76 -0.37 -75.56
CA ILE A 15 59.39 0.99 -75.14
C ILE A 15 59.21 1.92 -76.36
N ILE A 16 58.55 3.07 -76.14
CA ILE A 16 58.66 4.41 -76.80
C ILE A 16 57.29 4.86 -77.34
N SER A 17 56.53 5.64 -76.56
CA SER A 17 56.53 7.12 -76.44
C SER A 17 55.79 7.86 -77.55
N ALA A 18 54.78 8.62 -77.09
CA ALA A 18 54.40 9.96 -77.53
C ALA A 18 54.03 10.18 -79.01
N VAL A 19 52.76 10.56 -79.25
CA VAL A 19 52.34 11.85 -79.84
C VAL A 19 50.83 11.75 -80.15
N VAL A 20 49.97 12.02 -79.16
CA VAL A 20 48.61 12.61 -79.33
C VAL A 20 48.21 13.26 -77.99
N VAL A 21 48.90 14.33 -77.57
CA VAL A 21 48.54 15.06 -76.32
C VAL A 21 48.00 16.47 -76.59
N LEU A 22 48.04 16.98 -77.82
CA LEU A 22 47.72 18.41 -78.05
C LEU A 22 46.31 18.72 -78.56
N ALA A 23 45.40 17.74 -78.63
CA ALA A 23 43.99 18.00 -78.96
C ALA A 23 42.98 17.64 -77.85
N GLY A 24 43.35 16.80 -76.87
CA GLY A 24 42.46 16.42 -75.76
C GLY A 24 42.44 17.37 -74.57
N GLY A 25 43.52 18.15 -74.37
CA GLY A 25 43.68 19.01 -73.19
C GLY A 25 42.75 20.23 -73.16
N ALA A 26 42.39 20.78 -74.32
CA ALA A 26 41.53 21.97 -74.38
C ALA A 26 40.05 21.66 -74.11
N ALA A 27 39.57 20.46 -74.46
CA ALA A 27 38.18 20.04 -74.20
C ALA A 27 37.95 19.63 -72.74
N LEU A 28 38.96 19.08 -72.05
CA LEU A 28 38.85 18.68 -70.64
C LEU A 28 38.94 19.88 -69.67
N ALA A 29 39.67 20.93 -70.02
CA ALA A 29 39.76 22.14 -69.20
C ALA A 29 38.44 22.93 -69.15
N TYR A 30 37.70 22.99 -70.27
CA TYR A 30 36.41 23.71 -70.33
C TYR A 30 35.29 23.00 -69.53
N ALA A 31 35.31 21.66 -69.49
CA ALA A 31 34.35 20.87 -68.73
C ALA A 31 34.59 20.87 -67.21
N TRP A 32 35.80 21.25 -66.75
CA TRP A 32 36.13 21.32 -65.32
C TRP A 32 35.76 22.67 -64.70
N VAL A 33 35.80 23.76 -65.47
CA VAL A 33 35.50 25.12 -64.98
C VAL A 33 33.98 25.40 -64.88
N THR A 34 33.14 24.60 -65.54
CA THR A 34 31.68 24.78 -65.57
C THR A 34 30.90 23.78 -64.70
N ARG A 35 31.57 22.94 -63.91
CA ARG A 35 30.90 22.09 -62.92
C ARG A 35 30.48 22.94 -61.72
N THR A 36 29.18 23.15 -61.56
CA THR A 36 28.59 23.57 -60.29
C THR A 36 29.03 22.59 -59.19
N PRO A 37 29.48 23.07 -58.01
CA PRO A 37 29.78 22.18 -56.90
C PRO A 37 28.51 21.41 -56.55
N ALA A 38 28.60 20.08 -56.47
CA ALA A 38 27.52 19.30 -55.91
C ALA A 38 27.31 19.77 -54.46
N GLU A 39 26.08 20.18 -54.15
CA GLU A 39 25.68 20.56 -52.80
C GLU A 39 25.91 19.36 -51.89
N VAL A 40 26.87 19.49 -50.96
CA VAL A 40 27.12 18.47 -49.94
C VAL A 40 25.98 18.59 -48.94
N ILE A 41 24.91 17.82 -49.15
CA ILE A 41 23.86 17.65 -48.15
C ILE A 41 24.54 17.03 -46.93
N PRO A 42 24.62 17.72 -45.77
CA PRO A 42 25.18 17.12 -44.58
C PRO A 42 24.34 15.88 -44.25
N ARG A 43 24.99 14.72 -44.19
CA ARG A 43 24.37 13.49 -43.73
C ARG A 43 23.82 13.80 -42.34
N ALA A 44 22.49 13.73 -42.19
CA ALA A 44 21.84 13.95 -40.91
C ALA A 44 22.59 13.12 -39.86
N SER A 45 23.20 13.81 -38.89
CA SER A 45 23.72 13.16 -37.70
C SER A 45 22.59 12.29 -37.17
N SER A 46 22.84 11.01 -36.96
CA SER A 46 21.92 10.15 -36.23
C SER A 46 21.85 10.70 -34.81
N ALA A 47 20.98 11.69 -34.62
CA ALA A 47 20.56 12.10 -33.30
C ALA A 47 20.11 10.81 -32.62
N THR A 48 20.87 10.40 -31.62
CA THR A 48 20.45 9.32 -30.75
C THR A 48 19.16 9.85 -30.15
N LEU A 49 18.01 9.27 -30.54
CA LEU A 49 16.75 9.56 -29.87
C LEU A 49 16.95 9.06 -28.45
N GLU A 50 17.38 9.94 -27.54
CA GLU A 50 17.28 9.68 -26.11
C GLU A 50 15.80 9.47 -25.84
N ARG A 51 15.41 8.20 -25.75
CA ARG A 51 14.04 7.84 -25.42
C ARG A 51 13.87 8.24 -23.96
N SER A 52 13.18 9.36 -23.75
CA SER A 52 12.80 9.81 -22.41
C SER A 52 12.14 8.65 -21.67
N LEU A 53 12.61 8.37 -20.46
CA LEU A 53 12.05 7.35 -19.60
C LEU A 53 10.56 7.65 -19.35
N THR A 54 9.74 6.60 -19.22
CA THR A 54 8.39 6.78 -18.68
C THR A 54 8.47 7.24 -17.21
N PRO A 55 7.41 7.83 -16.64
CA PRO A 55 7.41 8.20 -15.22
C PRO A 55 7.79 7.04 -14.29
N ALA A 56 7.32 5.82 -14.57
CA ALA A 56 7.67 4.63 -13.79
C ALA A 56 9.16 4.26 -13.93
N GLN A 57 9.71 4.34 -15.15
CA GLN A 57 11.14 4.07 -15.39
C GLN A 57 12.03 5.13 -14.74
N GLN A 58 11.61 6.39 -14.76
CA GLN A 58 12.31 7.47 -14.08
C GLN A 58 12.29 7.23 -12.56
N LEU A 59 11.13 6.89 -12.00
CA LEU A 59 10.97 6.61 -10.58
C LEU A 59 11.86 5.46 -10.10
N LEU A 60 12.00 4.40 -10.90
CA LEU A 60 12.91 3.28 -10.61
C LEU A 60 14.38 3.68 -10.73
N ALA A 61 14.73 4.47 -11.76
CA ALA A 61 16.09 4.96 -11.94
C ALA A 61 16.53 5.88 -10.79
N ASP A 62 15.62 6.69 -10.26
CA ASP A 62 15.88 7.57 -9.12
C ASP A 62 15.98 6.80 -7.80
N ALA A 63 15.27 5.68 -7.67
CA ALA A 63 15.31 4.83 -6.48
C ALA A 63 16.62 4.02 -6.36
N ASP A 64 17.18 3.56 -7.49
CA ASP A 64 18.42 2.74 -7.55
C ASP A 64 18.40 1.52 -6.61
N ASP A 65 17.25 0.86 -6.51
CA ASP A 65 17.04 -0.29 -5.63
C ASP A 65 16.54 -1.51 -6.45
N PRO A 66 17.21 -2.67 -6.40
CA PRO A 66 16.75 -3.89 -7.08
C PRO A 66 15.37 -4.39 -6.61
N LEU A 67 14.93 -4.00 -5.41
CA LEU A 67 13.62 -4.37 -4.84
C LEU A 67 12.59 -3.25 -4.95
N ALA A 68 12.94 -2.10 -5.54
CA ALA A 68 11.97 -1.07 -5.87
C ALA A 68 10.89 -1.63 -6.82
N CYS A 69 9.66 -1.18 -6.62
CA CYS A 69 8.58 -1.42 -7.55
C CYS A 69 7.83 -0.13 -7.87
N ALA A 70 7.76 0.22 -9.15
CA ALA A 70 6.92 1.30 -9.64
C ALA A 70 5.52 0.76 -9.93
N VAL A 71 4.55 1.20 -9.14
CA VAL A 71 3.14 0.81 -9.24
C VAL A 71 2.38 1.90 -9.98
N SER A 72 1.87 1.57 -11.15
CA SER A 72 1.05 2.46 -11.97
C SER A 72 -0.43 2.22 -11.71
N PHE A 73 -1.25 3.25 -11.87
CA PHE A 73 -2.69 3.18 -11.67
C PHE A 73 -3.42 3.34 -12.99
N VAL A 74 -4.42 2.48 -13.24
CA VAL A 74 -5.10 2.36 -14.53
C VAL A 74 -6.60 2.46 -14.33
N GLY A 75 -7.29 3.18 -15.21
CA GLY A 75 -8.73 3.34 -15.20
C GLY A 75 -9.17 4.81 -15.07
N ASP A 76 -10.47 5.05 -15.24
CA ASP A 76 -11.06 6.38 -15.08
C ASP A 76 -10.76 6.95 -13.69
N GLY A 77 -10.32 8.21 -13.62
CA GLY A 77 -10.04 8.90 -12.35
C GLY A 77 -8.78 8.44 -11.62
N ALA A 78 -8.03 7.47 -12.16
CA ALA A 78 -6.79 7.01 -11.57
C ALA A 78 -5.69 8.11 -11.61
N PRO A 79 -4.84 8.21 -10.57
CA PRO A 79 -3.67 9.10 -10.59
C PRO A 79 -2.76 8.81 -11.79
N GLN A 80 -2.17 9.87 -12.35
CA GLN A 80 -1.27 9.74 -13.50
C GLN A 80 0.14 9.32 -13.09
N ASP A 81 0.57 9.74 -11.90
CA ASP A 81 1.92 9.47 -11.42
C ASP A 81 1.97 8.09 -10.74
N PRO A 82 2.94 7.23 -11.08
CA PRO A 82 3.14 5.97 -10.40
C PRO A 82 3.69 6.20 -8.99
N MET A 83 3.48 5.22 -8.12
CA MET A 83 4.01 5.22 -6.75
C MET A 83 5.14 4.21 -6.59
N LEU A 84 6.16 4.61 -5.85
CA LEU A 84 7.25 3.72 -5.48
C LEU A 84 6.79 2.87 -4.29
N GLN A 85 6.88 1.57 -4.46
CA GLN A 85 6.65 0.55 -3.44
C GLN A 85 7.89 -0.35 -3.38
N HIS A 86 7.88 -1.33 -2.48
CA HIS A 86 9.00 -2.25 -2.31
C HIS A 86 8.52 -3.69 -2.38
N GLN A 87 9.18 -4.52 -3.17
CA GLN A 87 8.87 -5.94 -3.35
C GLN A 87 8.76 -6.65 -1.99
N ASP A 88 7.74 -7.49 -1.83
CA ASP A 88 7.41 -8.26 -0.62
C ASP A 88 7.05 -7.46 0.65
N ALA A 89 7.19 -6.12 0.63
CA ALA A 89 6.60 -5.25 1.64
C ALA A 89 5.09 -5.11 1.41
N LEU A 90 4.33 -4.69 2.41
CA LEU A 90 2.93 -4.36 2.20
C LEU A 90 2.80 -3.06 1.41
N TYR A 91 1.73 -2.93 0.62
CA TYR A 91 1.43 -1.66 -0.03
C TYR A 91 1.24 -0.54 1.00
N VAL A 92 1.82 0.62 0.76
CA VAL A 92 1.68 1.80 1.65
C VAL A 92 1.13 2.98 0.87
N GLY A 93 0.11 3.63 1.44
CA GLY A 93 -0.42 4.90 0.93
C GLY A 93 -1.07 4.80 -0.45
N LEU A 94 -1.71 3.66 -0.77
CA LEU A 94 -2.44 3.53 -2.04
C LEU A 94 -3.50 4.63 -2.15
N PRO A 95 -3.63 5.29 -3.31
CA PRO A 95 -4.54 6.40 -3.49
C PRO A 95 -6.00 5.92 -3.46
N ILE A 96 -6.87 6.72 -2.84
CA ILE A 96 -8.32 6.55 -2.91
C ILE A 96 -8.86 7.67 -3.81
N PRO A 97 -8.95 7.46 -5.13
CA PRO A 97 -9.39 8.51 -6.05
C PRO A 97 -10.85 8.87 -5.81
N ALA A 98 -11.18 10.15 -6.04
CA ALA A 98 -12.54 10.66 -5.94
C ALA A 98 -13.04 11.08 -7.33
N GLN A 99 -14.30 10.76 -7.63
CA GLN A 99 -14.94 11.16 -8.87
C GLN A 99 -16.42 11.45 -8.61
N ASP A 100 -16.91 12.59 -9.12
CA ASP A 100 -18.30 13.00 -8.93
C ASP A 100 -19.27 11.91 -9.44
N GLY A 101 -20.25 11.56 -8.60
CA GLY A 101 -21.27 10.56 -8.91
C GLY A 101 -20.76 9.11 -8.91
N ARG A 102 -19.55 8.84 -8.44
CA ARG A 102 -18.99 7.50 -8.31
C ARG A 102 -18.39 7.28 -6.92
N VAL A 103 -18.33 6.01 -6.53
CA VAL A 103 -17.69 5.54 -5.29
C VAL A 103 -16.57 4.59 -5.68
N PHE A 104 -15.38 4.80 -5.12
CA PHE A 104 -14.23 3.95 -5.43
C PHE A 104 -14.44 2.54 -4.87
N ALA A 105 -14.28 1.51 -5.69
CA ALA A 105 -14.55 0.12 -5.33
C ALA A 105 -13.28 -0.75 -5.18
N GLY A 106 -12.12 -0.09 -5.10
CA GLY A 106 -10.83 -0.72 -4.82
C GLY A 106 -9.91 -0.84 -6.04
N TRP A 107 -8.69 -1.29 -5.74
CA TRP A 107 -7.65 -1.61 -6.71
C TRP A 107 -7.61 -3.11 -6.97
N TYR A 108 -7.26 -3.50 -8.18
CA TYR A 108 -7.15 -4.90 -8.61
C TYR A 108 -5.93 -5.10 -9.49
N ALA A 109 -5.32 -6.29 -9.46
CA ALA A 109 -4.15 -6.59 -10.29
C ALA A 109 -4.48 -6.77 -11.77
N THR A 110 -5.76 -6.96 -12.13
CA THR A 110 -6.20 -7.13 -13.52
C THR A 110 -7.45 -6.30 -13.82
N GLU A 111 -7.60 -5.90 -15.08
CA GLU A 111 -8.80 -5.20 -15.57
C GLU A 111 -10.07 -6.07 -15.41
N ALA A 112 -9.94 -7.38 -15.63
CA ALA A 112 -11.07 -8.31 -15.50
C ALA A 112 -11.60 -8.38 -14.07
N ASP A 113 -10.71 -8.44 -13.08
CA ASP A 113 -11.09 -8.44 -11.67
C ASP A 113 -11.65 -7.09 -11.22
N ALA A 114 -11.10 -5.98 -11.73
CA ALA A 114 -11.66 -4.66 -11.48
C ALA A 114 -13.09 -4.53 -12.03
N ALA A 115 -13.32 -4.97 -13.26
CA ALA A 115 -14.65 -4.94 -13.88
C ALA A 115 -15.66 -5.85 -13.15
N ALA A 116 -15.21 -6.99 -12.63
CA ALA A 116 -16.04 -7.91 -11.86
C ALA A 116 -16.16 -7.55 -10.37
N MET A 117 -15.34 -6.63 -9.87
CA MET A 117 -15.14 -6.35 -8.43
C MET A 117 -14.90 -7.65 -7.63
N THR A 118 -13.99 -8.51 -8.13
CA THR A 118 -13.69 -9.81 -7.52
C THR A 118 -13.08 -9.61 -6.12
N VAL A 119 -13.86 -9.84 -5.06
CA VAL A 119 -13.43 -9.58 -3.66
C VAL A 119 -12.07 -10.22 -3.32
N ALA A 120 -11.86 -11.48 -3.71
CA ALA A 120 -10.63 -12.21 -3.42
C ALA A 120 -9.38 -11.71 -4.20
N ALA A 121 -9.56 -10.83 -5.19
CA ALA A 121 -8.49 -10.25 -6.00
C ALA A 121 -8.30 -8.75 -5.74
N ARG A 122 -9.04 -8.18 -4.78
CA ARG A 122 -8.90 -6.79 -4.38
C ARG A 122 -7.56 -6.61 -3.66
N VAL A 123 -6.85 -5.54 -4.01
CA VAL A 123 -5.51 -5.21 -3.51
C VAL A 123 -5.57 -3.97 -2.61
N ASN A 124 -4.98 -4.05 -1.43
CA ASN A 124 -4.79 -2.91 -0.54
C ASN A 124 -3.51 -3.01 0.32
N GLY A 125 -3.42 -2.20 1.38
CA GLY A 125 -2.29 -2.19 2.31
C GLY A 125 -2.14 -3.42 3.22
N ALA A 126 -3.04 -4.41 3.12
CA ALA A 126 -2.86 -5.72 3.74
C ALA A 126 -2.08 -6.69 2.85
N ASP A 127 -1.95 -6.39 1.56
CA ASP A 127 -1.34 -7.27 0.58
C ASP A 127 0.16 -6.97 0.36
N PRO A 128 1.00 -8.01 0.20
CA PRO A 128 2.37 -7.80 -0.22
C PRO A 128 2.43 -7.33 -1.68
N VAL A 129 3.36 -6.43 -1.95
CA VAL A 129 3.68 -5.92 -3.27
C VAL A 129 4.36 -7.04 -4.08
N VAL A 130 3.78 -7.35 -5.24
CA VAL A 130 4.33 -8.32 -6.19
C VAL A 130 4.51 -7.65 -7.55
N CYS A 131 5.76 -7.58 -8.01
CA CYS A 131 6.10 -6.88 -9.24
C CYS A 131 6.88 -7.77 -10.20
N VAL A 132 6.68 -7.52 -11.50
CA VAL A 132 7.42 -8.17 -12.59
C VAL A 132 8.27 -7.09 -13.24
N ASP A 133 9.57 -7.33 -13.34
CA ASP A 133 10.54 -6.35 -13.85
C ASP A 133 10.43 -4.98 -13.15
N GLN A 134 10.28 -5.01 -11.81
CA GLN A 134 10.12 -3.84 -10.92
C GLN A 134 8.88 -2.98 -11.22
N GLN A 135 7.88 -3.51 -11.92
CA GLN A 135 6.67 -2.77 -12.22
C GLN A 135 5.42 -3.59 -11.91
N ALA A 136 4.36 -2.89 -11.53
CA ALA A 136 3.02 -3.43 -11.40
C ALA A 136 1.99 -2.39 -11.87
N ALA A 137 0.79 -2.85 -12.21
CA ALA A 137 -0.34 -2.00 -12.54
C ALA A 137 -1.54 -2.39 -11.68
N LEU A 138 -2.20 -1.38 -11.11
CA LEU A 138 -3.44 -1.55 -10.35
C LEU A 138 -4.59 -0.88 -11.10
N PHE A 139 -5.67 -1.62 -11.31
CA PHE A 139 -6.84 -1.23 -12.07
C PHE A 139 -7.94 -0.76 -11.11
N ALA A 140 -8.48 0.43 -11.34
CA ALA A 140 -9.53 1.02 -10.52
C ALA A 140 -10.88 0.37 -10.84
N ALA A 141 -11.63 0.00 -9.80
CA ALA A 141 -13.05 -0.28 -9.92
C ALA A 141 -13.89 0.85 -9.32
N TRP A 142 -15.12 0.97 -9.82
CA TRP A 142 -16.07 2.00 -9.39
C TRP A 142 -17.47 1.41 -9.23
N THR A 143 -18.23 1.92 -8.26
CA THR A 143 -19.66 1.68 -8.09
C THR A 143 -20.41 3.01 -7.95
N THR A 144 -21.74 2.97 -7.80
CA THR A 144 -22.55 4.18 -7.57
C THR A 144 -22.80 4.41 -6.07
N PRO A 145 -23.05 5.66 -5.65
CA PRO A 145 -23.44 5.96 -4.27
C PRO A 145 -24.66 5.16 -3.80
N GLU A 146 -25.66 4.98 -4.66
CA GLU A 146 -26.87 4.22 -4.33
C GLU A 146 -26.58 2.75 -4.10
N ALA A 147 -25.74 2.15 -4.95
CA ALA A 147 -25.31 0.76 -4.79
C ALA A 147 -24.44 0.56 -3.54
N ASN A 148 -23.57 1.53 -3.22
CA ASN A 148 -22.75 1.50 -2.00
C ASN A 148 -23.62 1.55 -0.74
N ALA A 149 -24.57 2.49 -0.69
CA ALA A 149 -25.50 2.60 0.43
C ALA A 149 -26.42 1.37 0.55
N ALA A 150 -26.91 0.82 -0.57
CA ALA A 150 -27.78 -0.34 -0.58
C ALA A 150 -27.08 -1.65 -0.19
N ALA A 151 -25.74 -1.71 -0.26
CA ALA A 151 -24.97 -2.88 0.16
C ALA A 151 -24.98 -3.07 1.68
N ASP A 152 -25.30 -2.02 2.45
CA ASP A 152 -25.47 -2.05 3.91
C ASP A 152 -24.30 -2.74 4.64
N VAL A 153 -23.09 -2.40 4.22
CA VAL A 153 -21.87 -3.05 4.72
C VAL A 153 -21.61 -2.60 6.15
N GLN A 154 -21.34 -3.58 7.01
CA GLN A 154 -20.96 -3.38 8.41
C GLN A 154 -19.52 -3.88 8.62
N VAL A 155 -18.62 -2.98 9.01
CA VAL A 155 -17.22 -3.33 9.28
C VAL A 155 -17.04 -3.61 10.76
N SER A 156 -16.49 -4.78 11.07
CA SER A 156 -16.17 -5.17 12.45
C SER A 156 -14.77 -4.71 12.82
N ILE A 157 -14.62 -4.01 13.95
CA ILE A 157 -13.32 -3.75 14.57
C ILE A 157 -13.21 -4.66 15.79
N LEU A 158 -12.38 -5.69 15.71
CA LEU A 158 -12.15 -6.62 16.82
C LEU A 158 -11.22 -5.97 17.85
N MET A 159 -11.59 -6.03 19.12
CA MET A 159 -10.80 -5.49 20.22
C MET A 159 -10.34 -6.63 21.15
N TYR A 160 -9.06 -6.97 21.06
CA TYR A 160 -8.33 -7.83 21.99
C TYR A 160 -7.52 -6.98 22.97
N HIS A 161 -6.99 -7.57 24.04
CA HIS A 161 -6.06 -6.91 24.96
C HIS A 161 -4.86 -7.82 25.26
N GLN A 162 -5.06 -8.86 26.07
CA GLN A 162 -3.99 -9.75 26.52
C GLN A 162 -4.26 -11.19 26.09
N PHE A 163 -3.20 -12.01 26.08
CA PHE A 163 -3.26 -13.39 25.64
C PHE A 163 -2.72 -14.33 26.70
N THR A 164 -3.29 -15.53 26.80
CA THR A 164 -2.82 -16.57 27.71
C THR A 164 -2.66 -17.90 27.00
N THR A 165 -1.73 -18.71 27.50
CA THR A 165 -1.55 -20.10 27.10
C THR A 165 -2.39 -21.07 27.93
N ASP A 166 -3.03 -20.59 29.00
CA ASP A 166 -3.92 -21.39 29.83
C ASP A 166 -5.32 -21.47 29.17
N PRO A 167 -5.77 -22.66 28.71
CA PRO A 167 -7.12 -22.82 28.16
C PRO A 167 -8.20 -22.55 29.21
N ASP A 168 -7.91 -22.75 30.50
CA ASP A 168 -8.81 -22.44 31.60
C ASP A 168 -8.76 -20.96 31.98
N GLY A 169 -7.93 -20.14 31.31
CA GLY A 169 -7.84 -18.69 31.43
C GLY A 169 -7.24 -18.18 32.73
N GLU A 170 -6.88 -16.90 32.73
CA GLU A 170 -6.30 -16.26 33.92
C GLU A 170 -7.32 -16.06 35.05
N SER A 171 -6.82 -16.00 36.28
CA SER A 171 -7.64 -15.75 37.47
C SER A 171 -7.75 -14.26 37.80
N GLY A 172 -8.80 -13.87 38.53
CA GLY A 172 -8.98 -12.51 39.01
C GLY A 172 -9.85 -11.61 38.12
N TRP A 173 -9.91 -10.33 38.49
CA TRP A 173 -10.85 -9.36 37.90
C TRP A 173 -10.51 -8.98 36.45
N LEU A 174 -9.26 -9.21 36.01
CA LEU A 174 -8.81 -8.95 34.64
C LEU A 174 -9.04 -10.13 33.68
N ARG A 175 -9.60 -11.26 34.15
CA ARG A 175 -9.83 -12.45 33.32
C ARG A 175 -10.51 -12.13 31.99
N GLY A 176 -11.49 -11.24 31.99
CA GLY A 176 -12.22 -10.84 30.79
C GLY A 176 -11.40 -10.08 29.74
N ASN A 177 -10.16 -9.69 30.03
CA ASN A 177 -9.25 -9.04 29.09
C ASN A 177 -8.30 -10.03 28.39
N TYR A 178 -8.29 -11.29 28.80
CA TYR A 178 -7.46 -12.32 28.18
C TYR A 178 -8.21 -13.06 27.09
N ALA A 179 -7.55 -13.35 25.98
CA ALA A 179 -7.96 -14.37 25.02
C ALA A 179 -7.05 -15.60 25.16
N TYR A 180 -7.64 -16.81 25.13
CA TYR A 180 -6.83 -18.01 25.03
C TYR A 180 -6.21 -18.09 23.63
N ILE A 181 -4.90 -18.36 23.55
CA ILE A 181 -4.18 -18.32 22.28
C ILE A 181 -4.68 -19.34 21.26
N GLY A 182 -5.23 -20.48 21.72
CA GLY A 182 -5.84 -21.45 20.81
C GLY A 182 -7.16 -20.97 20.20
N ASP A 183 -7.93 -20.17 20.93
CA ASP A 183 -9.14 -19.52 20.36
C ASP A 183 -8.73 -18.46 19.35
N PHE A 184 -7.73 -17.64 19.68
CA PHE A 184 -7.20 -16.64 18.75
C PHE A 184 -6.67 -17.26 17.45
N ASP A 185 -5.92 -18.37 17.53
CA ASP A 185 -5.45 -19.09 16.34
C ASP A 185 -6.61 -19.57 15.46
N ALA A 186 -7.64 -20.17 16.06
CA ALA A 186 -8.83 -20.62 15.33
C ALA A 186 -9.61 -19.45 14.69
N GLN A 187 -9.71 -18.33 15.39
CA GLN A 187 -10.32 -17.09 14.91
C GLN A 187 -9.56 -16.50 13.73
N MET A 188 -8.23 -16.37 13.84
CA MET A 188 -7.39 -15.84 12.77
C MET A 188 -7.39 -16.76 11.54
N ASN A 189 -7.35 -18.07 11.74
CA ASN A 189 -7.51 -19.04 10.65
C ASN A 189 -8.85 -18.88 9.94
N HIS A 190 -9.94 -18.65 10.67
CA HIS A 190 -11.24 -18.41 10.07
C HIS A 190 -11.25 -17.14 9.21
N ILE A 191 -10.72 -16.02 9.72
CA ILE A 191 -10.60 -14.77 8.98
C ILE A 191 -9.80 -14.99 7.68
N ALA A 192 -8.65 -15.66 7.77
CA ALA A 192 -7.77 -15.92 6.64
C ALA A 192 -8.37 -16.86 5.58
N SER A 193 -9.17 -17.85 5.98
CA SER A 193 -9.63 -18.92 5.10
C SER A 193 -11.04 -18.74 4.53
N THR A 194 -11.79 -17.73 5.00
CA THR A 194 -13.21 -17.55 4.63
C THR A 194 -13.52 -16.27 3.87
N GLY A 195 -12.48 -15.61 3.35
CA GLY A 195 -12.60 -14.49 2.40
C GLY A 195 -12.95 -13.16 3.07
N PHE A 196 -12.46 -12.92 4.29
CA PHE A 196 -12.51 -11.60 4.89
C PHE A 196 -11.53 -10.65 4.20
N TYR A 197 -11.98 -9.42 3.99
CA TYR A 197 -11.17 -8.28 3.58
C TYR A 197 -10.66 -7.54 4.81
N LEU A 198 -9.40 -7.12 4.76
CA LEU A 198 -8.72 -6.41 5.85
C LEU A 198 -8.54 -4.94 5.44
N PRO A 199 -9.55 -4.06 5.62
CA PRO A 199 -9.44 -2.68 5.20
C PRO A 199 -8.33 -1.96 5.96
N THR A 200 -7.63 -1.05 5.28
CA THR A 200 -6.77 -0.08 5.97
C THR A 200 -7.63 0.97 6.70
N TRP A 201 -7.02 1.70 7.61
CA TRP A 201 -7.69 2.82 8.28
C TRP A 201 -8.08 3.94 7.30
N ASP A 202 -7.24 4.23 6.30
CA ASP A 202 -7.60 5.15 5.20
C ASP A 202 -8.85 4.68 4.43
N GLU A 203 -8.95 3.38 4.15
CA GLU A 203 -10.14 2.81 3.51
C GLU A 203 -11.37 2.88 4.42
N LEU A 204 -11.23 2.59 5.72
CA LEU A 204 -12.32 2.73 6.69
C LEU A 204 -12.81 4.18 6.76
N SER A 205 -11.89 5.14 6.81
CA SER A 205 -12.22 6.56 6.79
C SER A 205 -13.01 6.94 5.53
N ALA A 206 -12.53 6.52 4.35
CA ALA A 206 -13.20 6.80 3.09
C ALA A 206 -14.56 6.09 2.97
N PHE A 207 -14.68 4.89 3.54
CA PHE A 207 -15.93 4.15 3.62
C PHE A 207 -16.95 4.88 4.49
N ILE A 208 -16.55 5.35 5.68
CA ILE A 208 -17.41 6.15 6.56
C ILE A 208 -17.95 7.38 5.83
N ASP A 209 -17.12 8.05 5.01
CA ASP A 209 -17.53 9.20 4.21
C ASP A 209 -18.38 8.83 2.97
N GLY A 210 -18.64 7.54 2.74
CA GLY A 210 -19.34 7.03 1.55
C GLY A 210 -18.54 7.13 0.25
N ARG A 211 -17.24 7.45 0.31
CA ARG A 211 -16.35 7.66 -0.84
C ARG A 211 -15.73 6.37 -1.37
N LEU A 212 -15.68 5.34 -0.54
CA LEU A 212 -15.15 4.01 -0.88
C LEU A 212 -16.16 2.92 -0.51
N SER A 213 -16.31 1.90 -1.35
CA SER A 213 -17.09 0.70 -1.00
C SER A 213 -16.18 -0.38 -0.44
N LEU A 214 -16.67 -1.10 0.57
CA LEU A 214 -15.96 -2.23 1.18
C LEU A 214 -16.69 -3.55 0.89
N PRO A 215 -15.98 -4.68 0.82
CA PRO A 215 -16.63 -5.99 0.77
C PRO A 215 -17.45 -6.26 2.04
N ALA A 216 -18.54 -7.01 1.91
CA ALA A 216 -19.45 -7.29 3.04
C ALA A 216 -18.76 -7.96 4.24
N ARG A 217 -17.78 -8.83 3.99
CA ARG A 217 -16.95 -9.46 5.03
C ARG A 217 -15.68 -8.64 5.23
N SER A 218 -15.78 -7.50 5.90
CA SER A 218 -14.61 -6.66 6.23
C SER A 218 -14.35 -6.63 7.73
N VAL A 219 -13.09 -6.83 8.14
CA VAL A 219 -12.70 -6.87 9.56
C VAL A 219 -11.35 -6.19 9.80
N ILE A 220 -11.28 -5.40 10.86
CA ILE A 220 -10.02 -4.84 11.38
C ILE A 220 -9.69 -5.56 12.69
N ILE A 221 -8.50 -6.13 12.77
CA ILE A 221 -8.00 -6.82 13.96
C ILE A 221 -7.19 -5.84 14.79
N THR A 222 -7.54 -5.66 16.06
CA THR A 222 -6.82 -4.74 16.94
C THR A 222 -6.53 -5.34 18.32
N ASP A 223 -5.40 -4.95 18.91
CA ASP A 223 -5.16 -5.07 20.35
C ASP A 223 -5.05 -3.68 20.99
N ASP A 224 -5.31 -3.64 22.28
CA ASP A 224 -5.04 -2.49 23.15
C ASP A 224 -3.89 -2.80 24.11
N ASP A 225 -3.28 -1.73 24.62
CA ASP A 225 -2.17 -1.71 25.59
C ASP A 225 -0.81 -2.19 25.05
N ALA A 226 -0.80 -2.91 23.92
CA ALA A 226 0.40 -3.51 23.34
C ALA A 226 1.17 -4.36 24.38
N ASP A 227 0.42 -5.14 25.18
CA ASP A 227 0.96 -5.98 26.24
C ASP A 227 2.01 -6.97 25.70
N GLN A 228 2.94 -7.42 26.55
CA GLN A 228 3.98 -8.37 26.13
C GLN A 228 3.38 -9.65 25.50
N THR A 229 2.21 -10.09 25.96
CA THR A 229 1.53 -11.28 25.44
C THR A 229 1.07 -11.13 23.98
N TRP A 230 0.82 -9.91 23.48
CA TRP A 230 0.60 -9.68 22.05
C TRP A 230 1.82 -10.08 21.22
N PHE A 231 3.00 -9.60 21.63
CA PHE A 231 4.26 -9.83 20.94
C PHE A 231 4.66 -11.31 21.00
N ASP A 232 4.54 -11.91 22.19
CA ASP A 232 5.03 -13.27 22.44
C ASP A 232 4.08 -14.34 21.88
N LEU A 233 2.76 -14.10 21.89
CA LEU A 233 1.75 -15.11 21.56
C LEU A 233 0.96 -14.78 20.29
N ALA A 234 0.43 -13.56 20.17
CA ALA A 234 -0.50 -13.22 19.09
C ALA A 234 0.20 -12.89 17.76
N VAL A 235 1.31 -12.14 17.77
CA VAL A 235 2.06 -11.77 16.54
C VAL A 235 2.52 -13.01 15.75
N PRO A 236 3.04 -14.09 16.37
CA PRO A 236 3.36 -15.33 15.64
C PRO A 236 2.16 -15.96 14.91
N VAL A 237 0.93 -15.76 15.41
CA VAL A 237 -0.31 -16.22 14.75
C VAL A 237 -0.67 -15.28 13.60
N ILE A 238 -0.60 -13.97 13.82
CA ILE A 238 -0.80 -12.95 12.79
C ILE A 238 0.13 -13.17 11.59
N ASP A 239 1.41 -13.41 11.83
CA ASP A 239 2.41 -13.65 10.78
C ASP A 239 2.15 -14.92 10.00
N ARG A 240 1.73 -15.99 10.68
CA ARG A 240 1.43 -17.27 10.05
C ARG A 240 0.29 -17.13 9.03
N TYR A 241 -0.71 -16.30 9.34
CA TYR A 241 -1.89 -16.11 8.51
C TYR A 241 -1.80 -14.86 7.61
N GLY A 242 -0.76 -14.02 7.75
CA GLY A 242 -0.55 -12.82 6.96
C GLY A 242 -1.65 -11.75 7.15
N LEU A 243 -2.11 -11.57 8.39
CA LEU A 243 -3.27 -10.71 8.68
C LEU A 243 -2.87 -9.31 9.12
N LEU A 244 -3.22 -8.28 8.34
CA LEU A 244 -3.06 -6.90 8.79
C LEU A 244 -3.81 -6.66 10.11
N SER A 245 -3.09 -6.11 11.09
CA SER A 245 -3.58 -5.83 12.43
C SER A 245 -3.05 -4.49 12.94
N THR A 246 -3.71 -3.95 13.96
CA THR A 246 -3.28 -2.70 14.61
C THR A 246 -3.07 -2.92 16.10
N SER A 247 -1.91 -2.52 16.60
CA SER A 247 -1.63 -2.47 18.02
C SER A 247 -1.68 -1.05 18.56
N PHE A 248 -2.58 -0.79 19.50
CA PHE A 248 -2.71 0.52 20.14
C PHE A 248 -1.72 0.63 21.32
N MET A 249 -0.66 1.38 21.11
CA MET A 249 0.50 1.50 22.00
C MET A 249 0.30 2.59 23.06
N ILE A 250 0.53 2.28 24.34
CA ILE A 250 0.75 3.28 25.38
C ILE A 250 2.23 3.71 25.30
N THR A 251 2.50 4.83 24.66
CA THR A 251 3.88 5.16 24.25
C THR A 251 4.81 5.58 25.39
N ALA A 252 4.28 5.92 26.58
CA ALA A 252 5.10 6.09 27.78
C ALA A 252 5.60 4.74 28.35
N ASP A 253 4.86 3.66 28.12
CA ASP A 253 5.18 2.33 28.65
C ASP A 253 5.99 1.50 27.63
N ARG A 254 5.73 1.67 26.33
CA ARG A 254 6.38 0.90 25.26
C ARG A 254 6.60 1.69 23.97
N GLN A 255 7.78 1.54 23.38
CA GLN A 255 8.18 2.22 22.13
C GLN A 255 8.84 1.30 21.10
N ASP A 256 8.83 -0.02 21.33
CA ASP A 256 9.41 -1.02 20.43
C ASP A 256 8.89 -0.85 18.99
N PRO A 257 9.73 -1.11 17.96
CA PRO A 257 9.30 -1.07 16.57
C PRO A 257 8.16 -2.07 16.31
N ALA A 258 7.52 -1.95 15.14
CA ALA A 258 6.51 -2.93 14.73
C ALA A 258 7.13 -4.35 14.76
N PRO A 259 6.53 -5.31 15.48
CA PRO A 259 7.09 -6.65 15.62
C PRO A 259 6.97 -7.49 14.34
N SER A 260 6.16 -7.03 13.40
CA SER A 260 5.93 -7.63 12.08
C SER A 260 5.49 -6.55 11.09
N LYS A 261 5.68 -6.81 9.79
CA LYS A 261 5.13 -5.98 8.70
C LYS A 261 3.60 -5.91 8.70
N TYR A 262 2.93 -6.91 9.29
CA TYR A 262 1.47 -6.98 9.40
C TYR A 262 0.92 -6.26 10.64
N VAL A 263 1.77 -5.67 11.48
CA VAL A 263 1.35 -5.00 12.72
C VAL A 263 1.57 -3.50 12.59
N LEU A 264 0.48 -2.76 12.42
CA LEU A 264 0.47 -1.30 12.47
C LEU A 264 0.51 -0.84 13.93
N ARG A 265 1.43 0.05 14.29
CA ARG A 265 1.41 0.70 15.63
C ARG A 265 0.58 1.97 15.57
N ARG A 266 -0.41 2.12 16.45
CA ARG A 266 -1.28 3.30 16.59
C ARG A 266 -1.38 3.72 18.05
N SER A 267 -2.00 4.86 18.32
CA SER A 267 -1.89 5.48 19.65
C SER A 267 -2.95 4.94 20.61
N HIS A 268 -2.53 4.42 21.76
CA HIS A 268 -3.35 4.34 22.97
C HIS A 268 -2.96 5.46 23.94
N THR A 269 -2.63 6.64 23.39
CA THR A 269 -2.08 7.81 24.09
C THR A 269 -0.63 7.67 24.52
N HIS A 270 -0.03 8.75 25.02
CA HIS A 270 1.30 8.71 25.63
C HIS A 270 1.22 8.28 27.09
N ASP A 271 0.60 9.09 27.95
CA ASP A 271 0.51 8.84 29.40
C ASP A 271 -0.92 8.98 29.95
N MET A 272 -1.95 8.87 29.10
CA MET A 272 -3.35 8.99 29.53
C MET A 272 -4.03 7.67 29.92
N HIS A 273 -3.36 6.53 29.78
CA HIS A 273 -3.83 5.23 30.27
C HIS A 273 -3.68 5.06 31.79
N LYS A 274 -4.22 6.03 32.54
CA LYS A 274 -4.18 6.12 34.00
C LYS A 274 -5.50 6.70 34.51
N ALA A 275 -5.82 6.42 35.77
CA ALA A 275 -6.94 7.10 36.44
C ALA A 275 -6.66 8.61 36.59
N GLY A 276 -7.69 9.42 36.41
CA GLY A 276 -7.73 10.84 36.71
C GLY A 276 -8.49 11.14 38.00
N ASP A 277 -8.59 12.42 38.34
CA ASP A 277 -9.07 12.90 39.64
C ASP A 277 -10.53 12.51 39.95
N ASN A 278 -11.36 12.33 38.92
CA ASN A 278 -12.75 11.90 39.05
C ASN A 278 -12.94 10.37 39.10
N GLY A 279 -11.85 9.59 39.17
CA GLY A 279 -11.87 8.12 39.16
C GLY A 279 -12.10 7.48 37.79
N LYS A 280 -12.32 8.26 36.72
CA LYS A 280 -12.33 7.81 35.32
C LYS A 280 -10.95 7.96 34.69
N GLY A 281 -10.81 7.62 33.41
CA GLY A 281 -9.56 7.78 32.65
C GLY A 281 -9.11 9.24 32.62
N ARG A 282 -7.80 9.46 32.67
CA ARG A 282 -7.17 10.79 32.68
C ARG A 282 -7.63 11.68 31.53
N MET A 283 -7.87 11.09 30.36
CA MET A 283 -8.32 11.82 29.17
C MET A 283 -9.63 12.61 29.37
N VAL A 284 -10.58 12.12 30.18
CA VAL A 284 -11.83 12.86 30.47
C VAL A 284 -11.72 13.81 31.67
N ASN A 285 -10.52 14.01 32.20
CA ASN A 285 -10.21 14.95 33.28
C ASN A 285 -9.41 16.17 32.78
N TRP A 286 -8.87 16.09 31.57
CA TRP A 286 -7.95 17.07 31.01
C TRP A 286 -8.62 18.02 30.03
N THR A 287 -8.01 19.18 29.82
CA THR A 287 -8.44 20.11 28.75
C THR A 287 -8.05 19.56 27.37
N ALA A 288 -8.69 20.07 26.32
CA ALA A 288 -8.38 19.66 24.96
C ALA A 288 -6.90 19.90 24.59
N GLU A 289 -6.28 20.97 25.10
CA GLU A 289 -4.86 21.29 24.88
C GLU A 289 -3.94 20.28 25.56
N GLN A 290 -4.27 19.85 26.79
CA GLN A 290 -3.48 18.84 27.51
C GLN A 290 -3.57 17.48 26.81
N ILE A 291 -4.78 17.11 26.38
CA ILE A 291 -5.02 15.89 25.58
C ILE A 291 -4.23 15.95 24.27
N ALA A 292 -4.29 17.08 23.56
CA ALA A 292 -3.57 17.24 22.31
C ALA A 292 -2.05 17.18 22.51
N ALA A 293 -1.52 17.76 23.60
CA ALA A 293 -0.09 17.70 23.91
C ALA A 293 0.39 16.26 24.16
N ASP A 294 -0.39 15.46 24.89
CA ASP A 294 -0.09 14.04 25.12
C ASP A 294 -0.15 13.22 23.81
N LEU A 295 -1.19 13.44 22.99
CA LEU A 295 -1.34 12.78 21.70
C LEU A 295 -0.25 13.18 20.68
N ASN A 296 0.26 14.42 20.76
CA ASN A 296 1.42 14.86 19.99
C ASN A 296 2.68 14.10 20.43
N ALA A 297 2.92 13.93 21.73
CA ALA A 297 4.04 13.13 22.22
C ALA A 297 3.95 11.67 21.75
N SER A 298 2.74 11.08 21.75
CA SER A 298 2.53 9.75 21.18
C SER A 298 2.79 9.70 19.67
N ALA A 299 2.39 10.73 18.93
CA ALA A 299 2.62 10.82 17.50
C ALA A 299 4.11 10.95 17.15
N ASP A 300 4.88 11.68 17.96
CA ASP A 300 6.32 11.85 17.78
C ASP A 300 7.07 10.51 17.93
N VAL A 301 6.58 9.62 18.79
CA VAL A 301 7.10 8.24 18.94
C VAL A 301 6.67 7.34 17.77
N LEU A 302 5.39 7.42 17.37
CA LEU A 302 4.81 6.51 16.39
C LEU A 302 5.09 6.90 14.93
N GLY A 303 5.34 8.20 14.68
CA GLY A 303 5.51 8.76 13.34
C GLY A 303 4.21 8.88 12.53
N VAL A 304 3.03 8.69 13.16
CA VAL A 304 1.73 8.65 12.48
C VAL A 304 0.62 9.22 13.37
N ARG A 305 -0.38 9.87 12.75
CA ARG A 305 -1.55 10.50 13.39
C ARG A 305 -2.85 10.10 12.70
N GLU A 306 -3.15 8.81 12.71
CA GLU A 306 -4.27 8.26 11.94
C GLU A 306 -5.47 7.99 12.85
N VAL A 307 -5.31 7.08 13.81
CA VAL A 307 -6.36 6.64 14.73
C VAL A 307 -5.82 6.47 16.14
N ILE A 308 -6.67 6.73 17.14
CA ILE A 308 -6.41 6.39 18.54
C ILE A 308 -7.41 5.35 19.07
N ALA A 309 -7.05 4.63 20.12
CA ALA A 309 -8.03 3.98 21.00
C ALA A 309 -8.13 4.79 22.30
N TYR A 310 -9.35 5.12 22.74
CA TYR A 310 -9.54 5.86 23.99
C TYR A 310 -9.22 4.98 25.21
N PRO A 311 -8.35 5.40 26.14
CA PRO A 311 -8.09 4.68 27.39
C PRO A 311 -9.38 4.35 28.15
N TYR A 312 -9.57 3.05 28.45
CA TYR A 312 -10.76 2.52 29.11
C TYR A 312 -12.10 2.81 28.38
N GLY A 313 -12.05 3.23 27.11
CA GLY A 313 -13.22 3.72 26.38
C GLY A 313 -13.79 5.04 26.92
N HIS A 314 -13.07 5.75 27.79
CA HIS A 314 -13.54 7.00 28.36
C HIS A 314 -13.26 8.17 27.42
N TYR A 315 -14.32 8.78 26.88
CA TYR A 315 -14.25 9.98 26.05
C TYR A 315 -15.44 10.92 26.31
N ASN A 316 -15.30 12.17 25.86
CA ASN A 316 -16.34 13.20 25.85
C ASN A 316 -16.01 14.24 24.75
N ASP A 317 -16.79 15.30 24.63
CA ASP A 317 -16.57 16.33 23.61
C ASP A 317 -15.21 17.03 23.73
N THR A 318 -14.71 17.23 24.96
CA THR A 318 -13.37 17.77 25.21
C THR A 318 -12.28 16.82 24.72
N ALA A 319 -12.44 15.51 24.92
CA ALA A 319 -11.54 14.50 24.39
C ALA A 319 -11.53 14.52 22.86
N LYS A 320 -12.70 14.54 22.20
CA LYS A 320 -12.79 14.66 20.74
C LYS A 320 -12.11 15.92 20.23
N GLN A 321 -12.31 17.05 20.89
CA GLN A 321 -11.63 18.29 20.54
C GLN A 321 -10.10 18.14 20.64
N GLY A 322 -9.58 17.52 21.70
CA GLY A 322 -8.14 17.26 21.86
C GLY A 322 -7.57 16.33 20.78
N VAL A 323 -8.30 15.27 20.41
CA VAL A 323 -7.95 14.35 19.31
C VAL A 323 -7.82 15.10 17.99
N THR A 324 -8.84 15.89 17.63
CA THR A 324 -8.83 16.71 16.41
C THR A 324 -7.71 17.75 16.44
N MET A 325 -7.49 18.40 17.58
CA MET A 325 -6.41 19.38 17.75
C MET A 325 -5.01 18.78 17.57
N ALA A 326 -4.82 17.50 17.92
CA ALA A 326 -3.58 16.78 17.67
C ALA A 326 -3.42 16.30 16.21
N GLY A 327 -4.49 16.43 15.39
CA GLY A 327 -4.47 16.06 13.98
C GLY A 327 -4.76 14.58 13.70
N TYR A 328 -5.37 13.86 14.65
CA TYR A 328 -5.88 12.51 14.40
C TYR A 328 -7.25 12.58 13.74
N GLU A 329 -7.50 11.67 12.79
CA GLU A 329 -8.76 11.64 12.05
C GLU A 329 -9.83 10.78 12.74
N MET A 330 -9.39 9.69 13.37
CA MET A 330 -10.28 8.70 13.96
C MET A 330 -9.96 8.40 15.41
N ALA A 331 -10.98 7.93 16.14
CA ALA A 331 -10.82 7.43 17.49
C ALA A 331 -11.82 6.31 17.78
N ARG A 332 -11.33 5.22 18.35
CA ARG A 332 -12.09 4.01 18.66
C ARG A 332 -12.43 3.93 20.15
N THR A 333 -13.66 3.53 20.43
CA THR A 333 -14.25 3.44 21.78
C THR A 333 -14.16 2.01 22.34
N ILE A 334 -15.01 1.65 23.30
CA ILE A 334 -15.29 0.24 23.65
C ILE A 334 -16.77 -0.10 23.44
N GLU A 335 -17.54 0.83 22.85
CA GLU A 335 -18.98 0.67 22.69
C GLU A 335 -19.25 -0.44 21.66
N PRO A 336 -20.14 -1.39 21.97
CA PRO A 336 -20.40 -2.53 21.10
C PRO A 336 -21.13 -2.10 19.83
N GLY A 337 -20.64 -2.52 18.67
CA GLY A 337 -21.29 -2.23 17.38
C GLY A 337 -20.39 -2.45 16.17
N TYR A 338 -20.83 -1.94 15.03
CA TYR A 338 -20.15 -2.02 13.74
C TYR A 338 -19.99 -0.63 13.14
N VAL A 339 -18.97 -0.47 12.29
CA VAL A 339 -18.77 0.76 11.51
C VAL A 339 -19.58 0.65 10.22
N GLU A 340 -20.41 1.65 9.98
CA GLU A 340 -21.24 1.86 8.79
C GLU A 340 -20.93 3.22 8.15
N ILE A 341 -21.45 3.46 6.95
CA ILE A 341 -21.41 4.79 6.31
C ILE A 341 -22.04 5.82 7.25
N GLY A 342 -21.34 6.92 7.52
CA GLY A 342 -21.79 7.99 8.42
C GLY A 342 -21.51 7.75 9.92
N THR A 343 -20.83 6.66 10.29
CA THR A 343 -20.35 6.45 11.67
C THR A 343 -19.50 7.63 12.13
N ASP A 344 -19.65 8.04 13.39
CA ASP A 344 -18.79 9.08 13.97
C ASP A 344 -17.33 8.61 14.03
N LYS A 345 -16.47 9.20 13.19
CA LYS A 345 -15.04 8.88 13.09
C LYS A 345 -14.32 8.99 14.43
N LEU A 346 -14.77 9.85 15.34
CA LEU A 346 -14.18 10.04 16.66
C LEU A 346 -14.85 9.21 17.76
N ALA A 347 -15.71 8.26 17.38
CA ALA A 347 -16.36 7.32 18.29
C ALA A 347 -16.66 5.96 17.61
N LEU A 348 -15.64 5.34 16.99
CA LEU A 348 -15.81 4.05 16.32
C LEU A 348 -16.18 2.95 17.33
N PRO A 349 -17.25 2.15 17.07
CA PRO A 349 -17.63 1.02 17.89
C PRO A 349 -16.75 -0.21 17.62
N VAL A 350 -16.86 -1.23 18.47
CA VAL A 350 -16.07 -2.46 18.39
C VAL A 350 -16.87 -3.72 18.65
N VAL A 351 -16.28 -4.85 18.23
CA VAL A 351 -16.59 -6.18 18.72
C VAL A 351 -15.51 -6.56 19.74
N ARG A 352 -15.81 -6.39 21.03
CA ARG A 352 -14.93 -6.82 22.12
C ARG A 352 -14.83 -8.35 22.17
N ILE A 353 -13.61 -8.87 22.29
CA ILE A 353 -13.36 -10.30 22.48
C ILE A 353 -12.92 -10.53 23.93
N ASP A 354 -13.81 -11.20 24.68
CA ASP A 354 -13.57 -11.55 26.08
C ASP A 354 -13.04 -12.99 26.17
N TYR A 355 -12.43 -13.32 27.31
CA TYR A 355 -12.13 -14.71 27.64
C TYR A 355 -13.38 -15.60 27.48
N GLY A 356 -13.20 -16.76 26.85
CA GLY A 356 -14.25 -17.74 26.60
C GLY A 356 -15.07 -17.50 25.33
N MET A 357 -14.83 -16.39 24.61
CA MET A 357 -15.36 -16.21 23.27
C MET A 357 -14.50 -16.99 22.26
N GLY A 358 -14.79 -18.27 22.09
CA GLY A 358 -14.17 -19.10 21.05
C GLY A 358 -14.65 -18.79 19.63
N LEU A 359 -14.25 -19.62 18.66
CA LEU A 359 -14.55 -19.41 17.23
C LEU A 359 -16.04 -19.21 16.92
N ASP A 360 -16.93 -20.05 17.46
CA ASP A 360 -18.37 -19.95 17.21
C ASP A 360 -18.96 -18.62 17.69
N ALA A 361 -18.42 -18.05 18.76
CA ALA A 361 -18.83 -16.74 19.26
C ALA A 361 -18.39 -15.64 18.30
N LEU A 362 -17.16 -15.72 17.76
CA LEU A 362 -16.67 -14.77 16.77
C LEU A 362 -17.51 -14.80 15.48
N ILE A 363 -17.75 -15.98 14.91
CA ILE A 363 -18.55 -16.15 13.67
C ILE A 363 -19.94 -15.51 13.82
N LYS A 364 -20.59 -15.70 14.98
CA LYS A 364 -21.89 -15.07 15.25
C LYS A 364 -21.85 -13.54 15.27
N ARG A 365 -20.69 -12.94 15.53
CA ARG A 365 -20.49 -11.48 15.61
C ARG A 365 -20.09 -10.89 14.26
N ILE A 366 -19.31 -11.58 13.45
CA ILE A 366 -18.72 -11.00 12.23
C ILE A 366 -19.19 -11.63 10.91
N GLY A 367 -20.08 -12.63 10.99
CA GLY A 367 -20.52 -13.43 9.82
C GLY A 367 -19.53 -14.52 9.47
#